data_AF-A0A0M8PE95-F1
#
_entry.id   AF-A0A0M8PE95-F1
#
_cell.length_a   1.000
_cell.length_b   1.000
_cell.length_c   1.000
_cell.angle_alpha   90.00
_cell.angle_beta   90.00
_cell.angle_gamma   90.00
#
_symmetry.space_group_name_H-M   'P 1'
#
loop_
_entity.id
_entity.type
_entity.pdbx_description
1 polymer ?
#
loop_
_entity_poly.entity_id
_entity_poly.type
_entity_poly.pdbx_seq_one_letter_code
_entity_poly.pdbx_strand_id
1 'polypeptide(L)'
;MAQPYWHGVVLILWSLFSPSVANTCWRDTICSGPLDAAFSGPWEKNIYAPASRTVRPASSLSELKTNAVTYPSHPYKAELHGNGSLIVFDFGIEVGGIVHLDYTSTGSGALGLAFTEAKNWIGEWSDSSSALYHDGALYANISSAGKGTYVMSDKYLRGGFRYLTVFLVTNDSASVHIEDLSLELAFKPTWSNLRAYQGYFHCSDELLNRIWYSGAYTLQTNEVPVNTGRVTKGVTSGWVNNGTLGPGDTIIVDGAKRDRAVWPGDMGIAVPSAFVSLGDLESVKNALQIMYNTQNKTTGAFDESGPPLSQKDSDTYHMWSMIGTYKYVLYTNDTDFLSDNWASYKHAMEYIYGKVTYPSGLLNVTGTRDWARWQQGYNNSEAQMMYAVDPLYRRLSS
;
A
#
# COMPACT_ATOMS: atom_id res chain seq x y z
N MET A 1 54.35 59.26 1.97
CA MET A 1 52.95 59.29 2.46
C MET A 1 52.16 58.31 1.62
N ALA A 2 51.97 57.09 2.13
CA ALA A 2 51.17 56.05 1.47
C ALA A 2 50.23 55.47 2.53
N GLN A 3 48.92 55.64 2.33
CA GLN A 3 47.88 54.98 3.13
C GLN A 3 47.41 53.73 2.38
N PRO A 4 47.28 52.57 3.03
CA PRO A 4 46.58 51.43 2.46
C PRO A 4 45.11 51.42 2.88
N TYR A 5 44.21 51.32 1.91
CA TYR A 5 42.78 51.10 2.10
C TYR A 5 42.50 49.63 2.41
N TRP A 6 42.06 49.33 3.63
CA TRP A 6 41.49 48.02 4.00
C TRP A 6 40.03 47.94 3.56
N HIS A 7 39.72 47.06 2.61
CA HIS A 7 38.35 46.70 2.27
C HIS A 7 37.98 45.43 3.05
N GLY A 8 37.12 45.57 4.06
CA GLY A 8 36.53 44.44 4.79
C GLY A 8 35.41 43.83 3.96
N VAL A 9 35.57 42.57 3.56
CA VAL A 9 34.51 41.76 2.94
C VAL A 9 33.67 41.16 4.06
N VAL A 10 32.41 41.59 4.18
CA VAL A 10 31.42 40.97 5.07
C VAL A 10 30.77 39.82 4.31
N LEU A 11 31.14 38.58 4.66
CA LEU A 11 30.46 37.37 4.21
C LEU A 11 29.17 37.18 5.03
N ILE A 12 28.03 37.50 4.43
CA ILE A 12 26.72 37.22 5.01
C ILE A 12 26.38 35.76 4.67
N LEU A 13 26.54 34.87 5.65
CA LEU A 13 26.07 33.50 5.60
C LEU A 13 24.53 33.50 5.66
N TRP A 14 23.89 33.27 4.52
CA TRP A 14 22.46 32.96 4.46
C TRP A 14 22.26 31.51 4.90
N SER A 15 22.00 31.32 6.19
CA SER A 15 21.47 30.05 6.70
C SER A 15 20.02 29.91 6.24
N LEU A 16 19.81 29.21 5.13
CA LEU A 16 18.51 28.70 4.71
C LEU A 16 18.06 27.64 5.71
N PHE A 17 17.41 28.08 6.80
CA PHE A 17 16.59 27.18 7.61
C PHE A 17 15.32 26.88 6.82
N SER A 18 15.37 25.86 5.97
CA SER A 18 14.16 25.15 5.58
C SER A 18 13.57 24.56 6.86
N PRO A 19 12.30 24.82 7.21
CA PRO A 19 11.67 24.12 8.32
C PRO A 19 11.63 22.64 7.93
N SER A 20 12.54 21.85 8.51
CA SER A 20 12.42 20.40 8.56
C SER A 20 11.14 20.15 9.33
N VAL A 21 10.04 19.90 8.61
CA VAL A 21 8.91 19.20 9.20
C VAL A 21 9.52 17.87 9.62
N ALA A 22 9.62 17.65 10.93
CA ALA A 22 10.15 16.40 11.46
C ALA A 22 9.38 15.27 10.77
N ASN A 23 10.10 14.40 10.05
CA ASN A 23 9.48 13.29 9.36
C ASN A 23 8.77 12.43 10.40
N THR A 24 7.43 12.40 10.37
CA THR A 24 6.63 11.61 11.29
C THR A 24 6.20 10.30 10.64
N CYS A 25 6.08 9.27 11.48
CA CYS A 25 5.36 8.07 11.12
C CYS A 25 3.87 8.37 10.95
N TRP A 26 3.12 7.38 10.48
CA TRP A 26 1.70 7.57 10.23
C TRP A 26 0.95 7.72 11.57
N ARG A 27 0.61 8.96 11.92
CA ARG A 27 -0.19 9.32 13.10
C ARG A 27 0.40 8.76 14.40
N ASP A 28 -0.39 8.01 15.15
CA ASP A 28 -0.01 7.46 16.46
C ASP A 28 0.86 6.19 16.36
N THR A 29 1.23 5.76 15.15
CA THR A 29 2.12 4.61 14.95
C THR A 29 3.54 4.91 15.44
N ILE A 30 4.14 3.94 16.13
CA ILE A 30 5.51 4.04 16.60
C ILE A 30 6.47 3.99 15.41
N CYS A 31 7.41 4.93 15.37
CA CYS A 31 8.50 4.88 14.41
C CYS A 31 9.50 3.78 14.77
N SER A 32 9.53 2.73 13.98
CA SER A 32 10.49 1.62 14.09
C SER A 32 11.29 1.38 12.79
N GLY A 33 10.95 2.09 11.71
CA GLY A 33 11.67 2.02 10.45
C GLY A 33 13.04 2.70 10.49
N PRO A 34 13.89 2.44 9.48
CA PRO A 34 15.17 3.11 9.32
C PRO A 34 14.99 4.62 9.16
N LEU A 35 15.90 5.38 9.79
CA LEU A 35 15.93 6.84 9.68
C LEU A 35 16.59 7.28 8.37
N ASP A 36 17.58 6.52 7.92
CA ASP A 36 18.44 6.84 6.79
C ASP A 36 18.49 5.68 5.78
N ALA A 37 18.70 6.05 4.52
CA ALA A 37 19.06 5.11 3.46
C ALA A 37 20.36 4.39 3.82
N ALA A 38 20.44 3.06 3.59
CA ALA A 38 21.65 2.30 3.89
C ALA A 38 22.89 2.82 3.14
N PHE A 39 22.72 3.23 1.86
CA PHE A 39 23.79 3.77 1.03
C PHE A 39 23.27 4.86 0.08
N SER A 40 23.98 5.99 0.01
CA SER A 40 23.75 7.02 -1.00
C SER A 40 24.33 6.62 -2.36
N GLY A 41 23.69 6.99 -3.47
CA GLY A 41 24.22 6.66 -4.79
C GLY A 41 23.30 7.03 -5.96
N PRO A 42 23.75 6.80 -7.21
CA PRO A 42 22.99 7.16 -8.41
C PRO A 42 21.63 6.47 -8.50
N TRP A 43 21.44 5.36 -7.78
CA TRP A 43 20.18 4.62 -7.72
C TRP A 43 19.06 5.35 -6.99
N GLU A 44 19.36 6.33 -6.14
CA GLU A 44 18.36 7.10 -5.39
C GLU A 44 17.41 7.87 -6.33
N LYS A 45 17.86 8.18 -7.55
CA LYS A 45 17.04 8.78 -8.62
C LYS A 45 15.84 7.90 -9.01
N ASN A 46 15.94 6.60 -8.76
CA ASN A 46 14.91 5.63 -9.10
C ASN A 46 13.98 5.32 -7.92
N ILE A 47 14.25 5.84 -6.72
CA ILE A 47 13.34 5.66 -5.57
C ILE A 47 12.08 6.49 -5.81
N TYR A 48 10.99 5.76 -6.02
CA TYR A 48 9.65 6.29 -6.27
C TYR A 48 8.94 6.78 -5.02
N ALA A 49 9.34 6.31 -3.83
CA ALA A 49 8.78 6.72 -2.56
C ALA A 49 8.80 8.26 -2.38
N PRO A 50 7.67 8.90 -2.06
CA PRO A 50 7.65 10.33 -1.80
C PRO A 50 8.57 10.72 -0.64
N ALA A 51 9.17 11.92 -0.72
CA ALA A 51 10.07 12.42 0.33
C ALA A 51 9.35 12.89 1.60
N SER A 52 8.02 13.03 1.53
CA SER A 52 7.18 13.46 2.64
C SER A 52 5.95 12.58 2.75
N ARG A 53 5.46 12.45 3.99
CA ARG A 53 4.18 11.82 4.33
C ARG A 53 2.98 12.58 3.74
N THR A 54 3.12 13.89 3.51
CA THR A 54 2.08 14.71 2.86
C THR A 54 2.50 15.03 1.45
N VAL A 55 1.70 14.60 0.47
CA VAL A 55 1.95 14.85 -0.96
C VAL A 55 0.85 15.68 -1.57
N ARG A 56 1.17 16.32 -2.69
CA ARG A 56 0.24 17.10 -3.50
C ARG A 56 0.26 16.58 -4.94
N PRO A 57 -0.80 16.80 -5.73
CA PRO A 57 -0.80 16.50 -7.15
C PRO A 57 0.42 17.11 -7.87
N ALA A 58 1.01 16.36 -8.79
CA ALA A 58 2.10 16.83 -9.62
C ALA A 58 1.60 17.68 -10.80
N SER A 59 0.39 17.38 -11.29
CA SER A 59 -0.25 18.11 -12.38
C SER A 59 -1.77 17.98 -12.37
N SER A 60 -2.43 18.73 -13.24
CA SER A 60 -3.86 18.59 -13.54
C SER A 60 -4.04 18.17 -15.01
N LEU A 61 -4.91 17.21 -15.30
CA LEU A 61 -5.13 16.71 -16.65
C LEU A 61 -6.09 17.62 -17.44
N SER A 62 -5.72 17.92 -18.68
CA SER A 62 -6.56 18.73 -19.59
C SER A 62 -7.60 17.90 -20.35
N GLU A 63 -7.37 16.59 -20.46
CA GLU A 63 -8.17 15.68 -21.28
C GLU A 63 -9.57 15.44 -20.71
N LEU A 64 -9.72 15.54 -19.38
CA LEU A 64 -10.99 15.47 -18.70
C LEU A 64 -11.12 16.66 -17.75
N LYS A 65 -11.50 17.80 -18.33
CA LYS A 65 -11.70 19.08 -17.65
C LYS A 65 -12.94 19.78 -18.20
N THR A 66 -13.88 20.12 -17.32
CA THR A 66 -15.13 20.80 -17.68
C THR A 66 -15.33 22.02 -16.81
N ASN A 67 -15.48 23.21 -17.40
CA ASN A 67 -15.73 24.48 -16.70
C ASN A 67 -14.84 24.68 -15.47
N ALA A 68 -13.54 24.41 -15.63
CA ALA A 68 -12.56 24.50 -14.56
C ALA A 68 -11.31 25.27 -14.98
N VAL A 69 -10.77 26.06 -14.05
CA VAL A 69 -9.51 26.78 -14.19
C VAL A 69 -8.44 26.06 -13.37
N THR A 70 -7.25 25.86 -13.93
CA THR A 70 -6.13 25.19 -13.27
C THR A 70 -4.90 26.06 -13.27
N TYR A 71 -3.99 25.79 -12.34
CA TYR A 71 -2.81 26.59 -12.09
C TYR A 71 -1.56 25.72 -12.27
N PRO A 72 -0.87 25.74 -13.43
CA PRO A 72 0.28 24.86 -13.68
C PRO A 72 1.42 25.00 -12.66
N SER A 73 1.62 26.20 -12.09
CA SER A 73 2.61 26.46 -11.04
C SER A 73 2.14 26.00 -9.64
N HIS A 74 0.85 25.72 -9.47
CA HIS A 74 0.21 25.29 -8.24
C HIS A 74 -0.80 24.17 -8.55
N PRO A 75 -0.33 22.98 -8.98
CA PRO A 75 -1.18 21.92 -9.54
C PRO A 75 -2.18 21.31 -8.57
N TYR A 76 -2.13 21.71 -7.30
CA TYR A 76 -3.06 21.37 -6.22
C TYR A 76 -4.20 22.38 -6.05
N LYS A 77 -4.23 23.45 -6.86
CA LYS A 77 -5.30 24.44 -6.89
C LYS A 77 -6.14 24.32 -8.16
N ALA A 78 -7.42 24.62 -8.05
CA ALA A 78 -8.31 24.73 -9.20
C ALA A 78 -9.53 25.61 -8.87
N GLU A 79 -10.26 26.03 -9.89
CA GLU A 79 -11.62 26.58 -9.75
C GLU A 79 -12.59 25.71 -10.53
N LEU A 80 -13.76 25.48 -9.94
CA LEU A 80 -14.87 24.74 -10.52
C LEU A 80 -16.07 25.69 -10.62
N HIS A 81 -16.64 25.84 -11.81
CA HIS A 81 -17.72 26.80 -12.08
C HIS A 81 -19.01 26.10 -12.50
N GLY A 82 -20.01 26.12 -11.63
CA GLY A 82 -21.33 25.55 -11.87
C GLY A 82 -21.38 24.02 -11.78
N ASN A 83 -22.61 23.51 -11.86
CA ASN A 83 -22.90 22.09 -11.74
C ASN A 83 -22.23 21.25 -12.85
N GLY A 84 -21.61 20.13 -12.48
CA GLY A 84 -20.92 19.22 -13.40
C GLY A 84 -19.56 19.74 -13.89
N SER A 85 -19.06 20.84 -13.31
CA SER A 85 -17.66 21.23 -13.52
C SER A 85 -16.74 20.22 -12.83
N LEU A 86 -15.62 19.88 -13.48
CA LEU A 86 -14.73 18.83 -13.02
C LEU A 86 -13.28 19.08 -13.45
N ILE A 87 -12.36 18.56 -12.65
CA ILE A 87 -10.93 18.48 -12.94
C ILE A 87 -10.35 17.17 -12.42
N VAL A 88 -9.35 16.63 -13.12
CA VAL A 88 -8.58 15.46 -12.66
C VAL A 88 -7.19 15.90 -12.23
N PHE A 89 -6.83 15.60 -10.99
CA PHE A 89 -5.50 15.77 -10.43
C PHE A 89 -4.68 14.49 -10.61
N ASP A 90 -3.47 14.60 -11.17
CA ASP A 90 -2.51 13.50 -11.33
C ASP A 90 -1.38 13.67 -10.30
N PHE A 91 -1.24 12.71 -9.38
CA PHE A 91 -0.15 12.67 -8.41
C PHE A 91 1.21 12.31 -9.04
N GLY A 92 1.22 11.90 -10.31
CA GLY A 92 2.40 11.48 -11.07
C GLY A 92 2.87 10.07 -10.74
N ILE A 93 2.45 9.54 -9.59
CA ILE A 93 2.78 8.23 -9.08
C ILE A 93 1.60 7.65 -8.31
N GLU A 94 1.60 6.33 -8.13
CA GLU A 94 0.64 5.63 -7.27
C GLU A 94 0.81 6.12 -5.82
N VAL A 95 -0.29 6.52 -5.19
CA VAL A 95 -0.34 7.02 -3.81
C VAL A 95 -1.53 6.40 -3.08
N GLY A 96 -1.58 6.55 -1.75
CA GLY A 96 -2.70 6.02 -0.97
C GLY A 96 -2.74 6.56 0.43
N GLY A 97 -3.93 6.95 0.89
CA GLY A 97 -4.12 7.52 2.22
C GLY A 97 -5.35 8.41 2.33
N ILE A 98 -5.22 9.54 3.03
CA ILE A 98 -6.31 10.44 3.46
C ILE A 98 -6.23 11.79 2.76
N VAL A 99 -7.27 12.15 2.01
CA VAL A 99 -7.34 13.41 1.26
C VAL A 99 -7.76 14.55 2.17
N HIS A 100 -7.09 15.69 2.01
CA HIS A 100 -7.41 16.97 2.62
C HIS A 100 -7.69 18.00 1.52
N LEU A 101 -8.77 18.76 1.68
CA LEU A 101 -9.16 19.85 0.80
C LEU A 101 -9.41 21.11 1.62
N ASP A 102 -8.76 22.19 1.24
CA ASP A 102 -9.13 23.54 1.65
C ASP A 102 -9.81 24.23 0.45
N TYR A 103 -10.96 24.86 0.68
CA TYR A 103 -11.72 25.48 -0.42
C TYR A 103 -12.46 26.74 0.01
N THR A 104 -12.80 27.56 -0.98
CA THR A 104 -13.70 28.71 -0.84
C THR A 104 -14.85 28.56 -1.84
N SER A 105 -16.10 28.57 -1.36
CA SER A 105 -17.31 28.45 -2.20
C SER A 105 -18.10 29.75 -2.26
N THR A 106 -18.74 30.03 -3.40
CA THR A 106 -19.69 31.13 -3.56
C THR A 106 -21.15 30.75 -3.25
N GLY A 107 -21.43 29.46 -3.02
CA GLY A 107 -22.78 28.95 -2.77
C GLY A 107 -22.79 27.59 -2.07
N SER A 108 -23.95 26.94 -2.05
CA SER A 108 -24.12 25.59 -1.52
C SER A 108 -23.90 24.52 -2.60
N GLY A 109 -23.62 23.29 -2.18
CA GLY A 109 -23.37 22.16 -3.08
C GLY A 109 -22.57 21.05 -2.43
N ALA A 110 -21.83 20.29 -3.23
CA ALA A 110 -20.85 19.32 -2.76
C ALA A 110 -19.70 19.18 -3.76
N LEU A 111 -18.49 18.94 -3.26
CA LEU A 111 -17.39 18.44 -4.07
C LEU A 111 -17.42 16.91 -4.04
N GLY A 112 -17.57 16.28 -5.21
CA GLY A 112 -17.39 14.85 -5.39
C GLY A 112 -15.92 14.49 -5.60
N LEU A 113 -15.45 13.41 -4.99
CA LEU A 113 -14.09 12.88 -5.06
C LEU A 113 -14.12 11.44 -5.59
N ALA A 114 -13.53 11.22 -6.76
CA ALA A 114 -13.43 9.92 -7.40
C ALA A 114 -11.98 9.52 -7.68
N PHE A 115 -11.62 8.28 -7.35
CA PHE A 115 -10.23 7.79 -7.29
C PHE A 115 -9.99 6.72 -8.35
N THR A 116 -8.86 6.80 -9.07
CA THR A 116 -8.49 5.77 -10.05
C THR A 116 -7.00 5.51 -10.09
N GLU A 117 -6.61 4.26 -10.32
CA GLU A 117 -5.19 3.87 -10.51
C GLU A 117 -4.74 4.14 -11.96
N ALA A 118 -5.65 3.97 -12.93
CA ALA A 118 -5.34 4.12 -14.35
C ALA A 118 -6.15 5.24 -15.01
N LYS A 119 -5.46 6.01 -15.88
CA LYS A 119 -6.01 7.16 -16.61
C LYS A 119 -7.24 6.82 -17.44
N ASN A 120 -7.36 5.58 -17.90
CA ASN A 120 -8.42 5.08 -18.77
C ASN A 120 -9.80 5.12 -18.09
N TRP A 121 -9.82 5.17 -16.76
CA TRP A 121 -11.03 5.04 -15.95
C TRP A 121 -11.38 6.32 -15.19
N ILE A 122 -10.67 7.42 -15.44
CA ILE A 122 -10.97 8.72 -14.81
C ILE A 122 -12.39 9.17 -15.16
N GLY A 123 -13.06 9.74 -14.17
CA GLY A 123 -14.45 10.17 -14.27
C GLY A 123 -15.01 10.59 -12.92
N GLU A 124 -16.32 10.83 -12.88
CA GLU A 124 -17.06 11.16 -11.65
C GLU A 124 -17.32 9.92 -10.76
N TRP A 125 -16.85 8.74 -11.19
CA TRP A 125 -16.88 7.51 -10.42
C TRP A 125 -15.47 6.96 -10.24
N SER A 126 -15.16 6.51 -9.02
CA SER A 126 -13.92 5.78 -8.75
C SER A 126 -13.92 4.46 -9.52
N ASP A 127 -12.73 4.01 -9.92
CA ASP A 127 -12.57 2.70 -10.51
C ASP A 127 -12.86 1.60 -9.48
N SER A 128 -13.23 0.43 -9.99
CA SER A 128 -13.75 -0.64 -9.14
C SER A 128 -12.66 -1.20 -8.24
N SER A 129 -12.89 -1.20 -6.93
CA SER A 129 -12.07 -1.93 -5.96
C SER A 129 -12.71 -3.25 -5.52
N SER A 130 -13.86 -3.58 -6.09
CA SER A 130 -14.48 -4.89 -6.03
C SER A 130 -14.91 -5.29 -7.44
N ALA A 131 -14.94 -6.58 -7.76
CA ALA A 131 -15.47 -7.04 -9.06
C ALA A 131 -17.01 -6.98 -9.14
N LEU A 132 -17.69 -6.56 -8.06
CA LEU A 132 -19.13 -6.70 -7.88
C LEU A 132 -19.92 -5.41 -8.07
N TYR A 133 -19.34 -4.26 -7.72
CA TYR A 133 -19.98 -2.96 -7.81
C TYR A 133 -18.95 -1.84 -7.93
N HIS A 134 -19.37 -0.72 -8.55
CA HIS A 134 -18.58 0.49 -8.64
C HIS A 134 -18.42 1.16 -7.28
N ASP A 135 -17.24 1.71 -7.03
CA ASP A 135 -16.90 2.38 -5.77
C ASP A 135 -17.59 3.74 -5.59
N GLY A 136 -18.06 4.35 -6.67
CA GLY A 136 -18.71 5.66 -6.62
C GLY A 136 -17.74 6.79 -6.27
N ALA A 137 -18.25 7.84 -5.63
CA ALA A 137 -17.47 9.00 -5.19
C ALA A 137 -17.79 9.32 -3.73
N LEU A 138 -16.84 9.94 -3.04
CA LEU A 138 -17.10 10.58 -1.74
C LEU A 138 -17.55 12.02 -1.96
N TYR A 139 -18.33 12.57 -1.03
CA TYR A 139 -18.85 13.93 -1.16
C TYR A 139 -18.47 14.78 0.05
N ALA A 140 -17.85 15.93 -0.21
CA ALA A 140 -17.63 17.00 0.74
C ALA A 140 -18.77 18.02 0.60
N ASN A 141 -19.75 17.96 1.50
CA ASN A 141 -20.93 18.83 1.45
C ASN A 141 -20.58 20.27 1.85
N ILE A 142 -21.11 21.23 1.10
CA ILE A 142 -20.94 22.68 1.28
C ILE A 142 -22.30 23.27 1.62
N SER A 143 -22.49 23.68 2.89
CA SER A 143 -23.78 24.19 3.35
C SER A 143 -24.08 25.62 2.88
N SER A 144 -23.06 26.47 2.72
CA SER A 144 -23.20 27.87 2.34
C SER A 144 -21.91 28.41 1.73
N ALA A 145 -22.00 29.59 1.12
CA ALA A 145 -20.82 30.34 0.68
C ALA A 145 -19.84 30.58 1.85
N GLY A 146 -18.55 30.61 1.54
CA GLY A 146 -17.49 30.82 2.52
C GLY A 146 -16.32 29.84 2.37
N LYS A 147 -15.37 29.94 3.31
CA LYS A 147 -14.25 29.01 3.41
C LYS A 147 -14.68 27.72 4.10
N GLY A 148 -14.15 26.60 3.64
CA GLY A 148 -14.39 25.29 4.23
C GLY A 148 -13.16 24.40 4.10
N THR A 149 -13.18 23.34 4.90
CA THR A 149 -12.16 22.29 4.89
C THR A 149 -12.86 20.93 4.83
N TYR A 150 -12.29 19.99 4.11
CA TYR A 150 -12.72 18.59 4.11
C TYR A 150 -11.54 17.68 4.40
N VAL A 151 -11.74 16.77 5.34
CA VAL A 151 -10.81 15.68 5.63
C VAL A 151 -11.54 14.38 5.36
N MET A 152 -10.97 13.54 4.49
CA MET A 152 -11.56 12.25 4.17
C MET A 152 -11.62 11.39 5.44
N SER A 153 -12.77 10.75 5.68
CA SER A 153 -12.91 9.86 6.84
C SER A 153 -12.01 8.63 6.69
N ASP A 154 -11.32 8.25 7.76
CA ASP A 154 -10.40 7.11 7.79
C ASP A 154 -11.00 5.81 7.27
N LYS A 155 -12.27 5.55 7.57
CA LYS A 155 -12.95 4.33 7.09
C LYS A 155 -13.07 4.25 5.56
N TYR A 156 -12.95 5.39 4.88
CA TYR A 156 -12.94 5.51 3.42
C TYR A 156 -11.52 5.75 2.88
N LEU A 157 -10.48 5.49 3.66
CA LEU A 157 -9.09 5.51 3.19
C LEU A 157 -8.99 4.84 1.82
N ARG A 158 -8.41 5.54 0.85
CA ARG A 158 -8.15 5.00 -0.48
C ARG A 158 -6.70 4.57 -0.52
N GLY A 159 -6.48 3.26 -0.46
CA GLY A 159 -5.13 2.73 -0.28
C GLY A 159 -4.26 2.72 -1.54
N GLY A 160 -4.86 2.81 -2.74
CA GLY A 160 -4.17 2.96 -4.01
C GLY A 160 -5.00 3.80 -4.97
N PHE A 161 -4.39 4.84 -5.53
CA PHE A 161 -4.82 5.60 -6.69
C PHE A 161 -3.66 6.46 -7.20
N ARG A 162 -3.74 6.91 -8.46
CA ARG A 162 -2.85 7.94 -9.01
C ARG A 162 -3.61 9.21 -9.39
N TYR A 163 -4.85 9.05 -9.84
CA TYR A 163 -5.68 10.14 -10.32
C TYR A 163 -6.87 10.36 -9.39
N LEU A 164 -7.09 11.63 -9.03
CA LEU A 164 -8.24 12.07 -8.25
C LEU A 164 -9.06 13.05 -9.06
N THR A 165 -10.26 12.66 -9.47
CA THR A 165 -11.25 13.57 -10.03
C THR A 165 -11.93 14.32 -8.91
N VAL A 166 -12.00 15.65 -9.01
CA VAL A 166 -12.84 16.50 -8.18
C VAL A 166 -13.87 17.19 -9.06
N PHE A 167 -15.15 17.08 -8.70
CA PHE A 167 -16.26 17.66 -9.46
C PHE A 167 -17.26 18.36 -8.56
N LEU A 168 -17.94 19.38 -9.07
CA LEU A 168 -18.89 20.19 -8.31
C LEU A 168 -20.33 19.77 -8.63
N VAL A 169 -21.09 19.40 -7.60
CA VAL A 169 -22.54 19.19 -7.65
C VAL A 169 -23.22 20.36 -6.96
N THR A 170 -24.03 21.13 -7.68
CA THR A 170 -24.77 22.27 -7.13
C THR A 170 -26.05 22.53 -7.93
N ASN A 171 -27.04 23.14 -7.28
CA ASN A 171 -28.30 23.53 -7.95
C ASN A 171 -28.26 24.98 -8.49
N ASP A 172 -27.25 25.76 -8.10
CA ASP A 172 -27.10 27.19 -8.44
C ASP A 172 -25.89 27.43 -9.35
N SER A 173 -25.60 28.70 -9.67
CA SER A 173 -24.38 29.14 -10.35
C SER A 173 -23.14 29.19 -9.43
N ALA A 174 -23.10 28.34 -8.38
CA ALA A 174 -22.01 28.33 -7.42
C ALA A 174 -20.68 27.99 -8.08
N SER A 175 -19.61 28.59 -7.59
CA SER A 175 -18.23 28.29 -7.95
C SER A 175 -17.46 27.92 -6.70
N VAL A 176 -16.52 26.98 -6.83
CA VAL A 176 -15.65 26.56 -5.74
C VAL A 176 -14.20 26.73 -6.18
N HIS A 177 -13.44 27.50 -5.41
CA HIS A 177 -11.99 27.59 -5.51
C HIS A 177 -11.35 26.59 -4.54
N ILE A 178 -10.64 25.60 -5.07
CA ILE A 178 -9.80 24.68 -4.31
C ILE A 178 -8.49 25.41 -4.02
N GLU A 179 -8.27 25.72 -2.74
CA GLU A 179 -7.14 26.48 -2.23
C GLU A 179 -5.92 25.59 -1.98
N ASP A 180 -6.16 24.36 -1.51
CA ASP A 180 -5.16 23.31 -1.37
C ASP A 180 -5.81 21.93 -1.52
N LEU A 181 -5.10 21.03 -2.20
CA LEU A 181 -5.39 19.60 -2.24
C LEU A 181 -4.12 18.85 -1.86
N SER A 182 -4.19 18.11 -0.77
CA SER A 182 -3.09 17.27 -0.29
C SER A 182 -3.58 15.90 0.16
N LEU A 183 -2.65 14.97 0.28
CA LEU A 183 -2.87 13.59 0.70
C LEU A 183 -1.86 13.23 1.79
N GLU A 184 -2.35 12.77 2.94
CA GLU A 184 -1.55 12.09 3.96
C GLU A 184 -1.38 10.61 3.56
N LEU A 185 -0.15 10.19 3.21
CA LEU A 185 0.17 8.82 2.81
C LEU A 185 0.08 7.85 3.98
N ALA A 186 -0.66 6.75 3.82
CA ALA A 186 -0.87 5.78 4.90
C ALA A 186 0.08 4.58 4.86
N PHE A 187 0.61 4.23 3.69
CA PHE A 187 1.48 3.07 3.55
C PHE A 187 2.84 3.26 4.24
N LYS A 188 3.54 2.16 4.52
CA LYS A 188 4.78 2.09 5.29
C LYS A 188 4.70 2.95 6.57
N PRO A 189 3.75 2.62 7.48
CA PRO A 189 3.34 3.54 8.54
C PRO A 189 4.41 3.75 9.61
N THR A 190 5.31 2.79 9.80
CA THR A 190 6.37 2.81 10.82
C THR A 190 7.64 3.53 10.37
N TRP A 191 7.72 4.00 9.12
CA TRP A 191 8.90 4.68 8.58
C TRP A 191 8.68 6.20 8.62
N SER A 192 9.52 6.93 9.34
CA SER A 192 9.53 8.40 9.23
C SER A 192 10.07 8.83 7.87
N ASN A 193 11.14 8.21 7.41
CA ASN A 193 11.73 8.44 6.09
C ASN A 193 11.29 7.36 5.09
N LEU A 194 10.29 7.67 4.26
CA LEU A 194 9.79 6.74 3.23
C LEU A 194 10.84 6.36 2.18
N ARG A 195 11.95 7.10 2.07
CA ARG A 195 13.03 6.84 1.09
C ARG A 195 14.21 6.07 1.69
N ALA A 196 14.15 5.68 2.96
CA ALA A 196 15.20 4.96 3.69
C ALA A 196 15.28 3.47 3.30
N TYR A 197 15.33 3.16 1.99
CA TYR A 197 15.46 1.79 1.50
C TYR A 197 16.80 1.22 1.99
N GLN A 198 16.85 -0.09 2.23
CA GLN A 198 18.05 -0.76 2.75
C GLN A 198 18.74 -1.66 1.71
N GLY A 199 18.15 -1.82 0.53
CA GLY A 199 18.73 -2.51 -0.62
C GLY A 199 18.57 -1.71 -1.90
N TYR A 200 19.46 -1.97 -2.87
CA TYR A 200 19.54 -1.18 -4.10
C TYR A 200 19.97 -2.04 -5.30
N PHE A 201 19.56 -1.60 -6.48
CA PHE A 201 19.98 -2.17 -7.75
C PHE A 201 20.31 -1.05 -8.74
N HIS A 202 21.41 -1.18 -9.48
CA HIS A 202 21.74 -0.25 -10.54
C HIS A 202 22.54 -0.94 -11.64
N CYS A 203 22.11 -0.77 -12.88
CA CYS A 203 22.82 -1.23 -14.06
C CYS A 203 22.71 -0.21 -15.20
N SER A 204 23.42 -0.48 -16.30
CA SER A 204 23.42 0.36 -17.50
C SER A 204 22.09 0.36 -18.27
N ASP A 205 21.17 -0.55 -17.93
CA ASP A 205 19.84 -0.61 -18.53
C ASP A 205 18.82 0.11 -17.63
N GLU A 206 18.35 1.27 -18.09
CA GLU A 206 17.39 2.08 -17.34
C GLU A 206 16.00 1.43 -17.25
N LEU A 207 15.62 0.54 -18.17
CA LEU A 207 14.36 -0.21 -18.03
C LEU A 207 14.46 -1.19 -16.85
N LEU A 208 15.56 -1.92 -16.73
CA LEU A 208 15.76 -2.84 -15.60
C LEU A 208 15.82 -2.10 -14.27
N ASN A 209 16.47 -0.93 -14.23
CA ASN A 209 16.44 -0.05 -13.06
C ASN A 209 14.98 0.29 -12.68
N ARG A 210 14.17 0.79 -13.63
CA ARG A 210 12.76 1.12 -13.36
C ARG A 210 11.93 -0.07 -12.91
N ILE A 211 12.13 -1.26 -13.48
CA ILE A 211 11.39 -2.47 -13.09
C ILE A 211 11.67 -2.80 -11.63
N TRP A 212 12.95 -2.79 -11.21
CA TRP A 212 13.33 -3.09 -9.84
C TRP A 212 12.69 -2.12 -8.84
N TYR A 213 12.79 -0.81 -9.10
CA TYR A 213 12.23 0.20 -8.20
C TYR A 213 10.71 0.27 -8.25
N SER A 214 10.07 -0.11 -9.37
CA SER A 214 8.63 -0.30 -9.41
C SER A 214 8.21 -1.43 -8.47
N GLY A 215 8.91 -2.56 -8.49
CA GLY A 215 8.63 -3.68 -7.58
C GLY A 215 8.82 -3.31 -6.11
N ALA A 216 9.92 -2.63 -5.78
CA ALA A 216 10.18 -2.15 -4.43
C ALA A 216 9.10 -1.17 -3.93
N TYR A 217 8.67 -0.25 -4.80
CA TYR A 217 7.62 0.71 -4.47
C TYR A 217 6.26 0.03 -4.30
N THR A 218 5.92 -0.97 -5.13
CA THR A 218 4.69 -1.75 -4.96
C THR A 218 4.64 -2.48 -3.62
N LEU A 219 5.76 -3.07 -3.18
CA LEU A 219 5.84 -3.69 -1.85
C LEU A 219 5.61 -2.64 -0.75
N GLN A 220 6.25 -1.48 -0.87
CA GLN A 220 6.10 -0.40 0.10
C GLN A 220 4.67 0.11 0.20
N THR A 221 3.97 0.28 -0.93
CA THR A 221 2.55 0.72 -0.94
C THR A 221 1.61 -0.32 -0.34
N ASN A 222 2.02 -1.59 -0.34
CA ASN A 222 1.27 -2.71 0.21
C ASN A 222 1.56 -2.99 1.68
N GLU A 223 2.49 -2.28 2.31
CA GLU A 223 2.68 -2.35 3.76
C GLU A 223 1.83 -1.28 4.43
N VAL A 224 0.77 -1.68 5.11
CA VAL A 224 -0.32 -0.79 5.53
C VAL A 224 -0.52 -0.80 7.04
N PRO A 225 -1.19 0.21 7.64
CA PRO A 225 -1.58 0.17 9.04
C PRO A 225 -2.59 -0.95 9.28
N VAL A 226 -2.48 -1.66 10.40
CA VAL A 226 -3.25 -2.90 10.63
C VAL A 226 -4.76 -2.73 10.71
N ASN A 227 -5.26 -1.52 11.00
CA ASN A 227 -6.69 -1.23 11.10
C ASN A 227 -7.29 -0.66 9.82
N THR A 228 -6.67 -0.94 8.67
CA THR A 228 -7.07 -0.40 7.36
C THR A 228 -7.45 -1.47 6.34
N GLY A 229 -7.78 -2.68 6.81
CA GLY A 229 -8.19 -3.80 5.98
C GLY A 229 -9.56 -3.60 5.33
N ARG A 230 -9.76 -4.20 4.15
CA ARG A 230 -11.06 -4.15 3.46
C ARG A 230 -12.11 -4.93 4.25
N VAL A 231 -13.24 -4.28 4.50
CA VAL A 231 -14.47 -4.96 4.94
C VAL A 231 -15.30 -5.31 3.71
N THR A 232 -15.53 -6.60 3.48
CA THR A 232 -16.36 -7.09 2.35
C THR A 232 -17.77 -7.48 2.79
N LYS A 233 -17.91 -8.04 4.00
CA LYS A 233 -19.20 -8.53 4.51
C LYS A 233 -20.14 -7.36 4.82
N GLY A 234 -21.32 -7.37 4.19
CA GLY A 234 -22.37 -6.38 4.44
C GLY A 234 -22.18 -5.03 3.74
N VAL A 235 -21.12 -4.88 2.93
CA VAL A 235 -20.92 -3.68 2.11
C VAL A 235 -21.54 -3.90 0.73
N THR A 236 -22.59 -3.14 0.42
CA THR A 236 -23.36 -3.25 -0.83
C THR A 236 -23.08 -2.15 -1.84
N SER A 237 -22.30 -1.13 -1.44
CA SER A 237 -21.86 -0.02 -2.30
C SER A 237 -20.61 0.63 -1.72
N GLY A 238 -19.78 1.20 -2.59
CA GLY A 238 -18.57 1.91 -2.18
C GLY A 238 -17.51 1.00 -1.57
N TRP A 239 -16.72 1.51 -0.64
CA TRP A 239 -15.70 0.74 0.05
C TRP A 239 -15.67 1.11 1.53
N VAL A 240 -15.15 0.20 2.33
CA VAL A 240 -14.86 0.44 3.74
C VAL A 240 -13.55 -0.25 4.07
N ASN A 241 -12.55 0.52 4.53
CA ASN A 241 -11.20 0.08 4.84
C ASN A 241 -10.88 0.36 6.32
N ASN A 242 -11.70 -0.16 7.24
CA ASN A 242 -11.50 -0.05 8.69
C ASN A 242 -11.46 -1.42 9.39
N GLY A 243 -11.21 -2.49 8.64
CA GLY A 243 -11.07 -3.83 9.20
C GLY A 243 -9.70 -4.05 9.83
N THR A 244 -9.66 -4.90 10.85
CA THR A 244 -8.40 -5.32 11.49
C THR A 244 -7.77 -6.47 10.71
N LEU A 245 -6.53 -6.27 10.28
CA LEU A 245 -5.75 -7.19 9.44
C LEU A 245 -4.91 -8.15 10.25
N GLY A 246 -4.43 -7.74 11.42
CA GLY A 246 -3.49 -8.53 12.20
C GLY A 246 -2.85 -7.76 13.36
N PRO A 247 -1.81 -8.34 13.98
CA PRO A 247 -1.07 -7.72 15.07
C PRO A 247 -0.08 -6.66 14.55
N GLY A 248 0.48 -5.88 15.48
CA GLY A 248 1.52 -4.89 15.20
C GLY A 248 0.99 -3.58 14.63
N ASP A 249 1.90 -2.73 14.15
CA ASP A 249 1.57 -1.41 13.58
C ASP A 249 1.59 -1.41 12.04
N THR A 250 2.20 -2.42 11.43
CA THR A 250 2.30 -2.57 9.98
C THR A 250 2.10 -4.02 9.55
N ILE A 251 1.50 -4.22 8.39
CA ILE A 251 1.26 -5.54 7.81
C ILE A 251 1.26 -5.47 6.28
N ILE A 252 1.79 -6.50 5.62
CA ILE A 252 1.83 -6.55 4.16
C ILE A 252 0.55 -7.19 3.61
N VAL A 253 -0.02 -6.59 2.56
CA VAL A 253 -1.24 -7.06 1.88
C VAL A 253 -0.99 -7.33 0.39
N ASP A 254 -1.94 -7.99 -0.28
CA ASP A 254 -1.90 -8.28 -1.73
C ASP A 254 -1.81 -7.04 -2.61
N GLY A 255 -2.54 -6.00 -2.23
CA GLY A 255 -2.70 -4.82 -3.04
C GLY A 255 -3.24 -3.65 -2.23
N ALA A 256 -2.73 -2.46 -2.53
CA ALA A 256 -3.07 -1.25 -1.79
C ALA A 256 -4.53 -0.83 -1.97
N LYS A 257 -5.21 -1.10 -3.10
CA LYS A 257 -6.61 -0.67 -3.31
C LYS A 257 -7.69 -1.73 -3.02
N ARG A 258 -7.55 -2.93 -3.60
CA ARG A 258 -8.64 -3.90 -3.77
C ARG A 258 -8.96 -4.70 -2.49
N ASP A 259 -8.35 -5.87 -2.35
CA ASP A 259 -8.69 -6.78 -1.25
C ASP A 259 -8.06 -6.31 0.05
N ARG A 260 -6.88 -5.66 -0.01
CA ARG A 260 -6.16 -5.14 1.17
C ARG A 260 -6.15 -6.18 2.29
N ALA A 261 -5.80 -7.42 1.95
CA ALA A 261 -5.79 -8.56 2.87
C ALA A 261 -4.45 -9.28 2.82
N VAL A 262 -4.13 -10.01 3.88
CA VAL A 262 -2.97 -10.90 3.87
C VAL A 262 -3.27 -12.08 2.96
N TRP A 263 -2.47 -12.27 1.91
CA TRP A 263 -2.57 -13.40 1.00
C TRP A 263 -1.24 -14.16 0.99
N PRO A 264 -1.16 -15.31 1.70
CA PRO A 264 0.05 -16.12 1.75
C PRO A 264 0.64 -16.49 0.39
N GLY A 265 -0.18 -16.69 -0.64
CA GLY A 265 0.27 -16.96 -2.01
C GLY A 265 1.28 -15.95 -2.55
N ASP A 266 1.16 -14.68 -2.13
CA ASP A 266 2.05 -13.61 -2.56
C ASP A 266 3.42 -13.68 -1.87
N MET A 267 3.49 -14.29 -0.68
CA MET A 267 4.69 -14.35 0.16
C MET A 267 5.84 -15.10 -0.50
N GLY A 268 5.54 -16.00 -1.45
CA GLY A 268 6.53 -16.65 -2.29
C GLY A 268 7.45 -15.67 -3.01
N ILE A 269 6.92 -14.50 -3.41
CA ILE A 269 7.65 -13.48 -4.17
C ILE A 269 7.87 -12.23 -3.32
N ALA A 270 6.89 -11.82 -2.52
CA ALA A 270 6.94 -10.59 -1.74
C ALA A 270 8.04 -10.62 -0.68
N VAL A 271 8.22 -11.71 0.06
CA VAL A 271 9.21 -11.82 1.14
C VAL A 271 10.65 -11.61 0.66
N PRO A 272 11.17 -12.39 -0.33
CA PRO A 272 12.53 -12.18 -0.80
C PRO A 272 12.70 -10.81 -1.46
N SER A 273 11.67 -10.31 -2.15
CA SER A 273 11.72 -9.00 -2.80
C SER A 273 11.78 -7.86 -1.78
N ALA A 274 11.00 -7.93 -0.70
CA ALA A 274 11.02 -6.96 0.39
C ALA A 274 12.37 -6.98 1.11
N PHE A 275 12.90 -8.18 1.38
CA PHE A 275 14.22 -8.35 1.99
C PHE A 275 15.34 -7.66 1.17
N VAL A 276 15.40 -7.89 -0.14
CA VAL A 276 16.48 -7.33 -0.97
C VAL A 276 16.31 -5.86 -1.34
N SER A 277 15.12 -5.27 -1.10
CA SER A 277 14.82 -3.89 -1.51
C SER A 277 14.59 -2.95 -0.34
N LEU A 278 13.53 -3.19 0.43
CA LEU A 278 13.19 -2.40 1.62
C LEU A 278 14.07 -2.78 2.80
N GLY A 279 14.48 -4.05 2.89
CA GLY A 279 15.29 -4.63 3.97
C GLY A 279 14.61 -4.61 5.35
N ASP A 280 13.29 -4.48 5.35
CA ASP A 280 12.43 -4.52 6.52
C ASP A 280 11.36 -5.58 6.29
N LEU A 281 11.21 -6.48 7.25
CA LEU A 281 10.31 -7.63 7.18
C LEU A 281 9.30 -7.66 8.33
N GLU A 282 9.15 -6.56 9.09
CA GLU A 282 8.18 -6.47 10.17
C GLU A 282 6.73 -6.66 9.66
N SER A 283 6.38 -6.05 8.52
CA SER A 283 5.07 -6.24 7.89
C SER A 283 4.83 -7.68 7.44
N VAL A 284 5.90 -8.39 7.04
CA VAL A 284 5.87 -9.83 6.70
C VAL A 284 5.67 -10.67 7.96
N LYS A 285 6.40 -10.37 9.04
CA LYS A 285 6.25 -11.02 10.35
C LYS A 285 4.81 -10.96 10.81
N ASN A 286 4.20 -9.76 10.80
CA ASN A 286 2.83 -9.55 11.24
C ASN A 286 1.81 -10.25 10.35
N ALA A 287 2.04 -10.29 9.03
CA ALA A 287 1.22 -11.04 8.09
C ALA A 287 1.28 -12.56 8.33
N LEU A 288 2.46 -13.13 8.61
CA LEU A 288 2.59 -14.54 8.96
C LEU A 288 1.98 -14.83 10.33
N GLN A 289 2.20 -13.95 11.32
CA GLN A 289 1.68 -14.12 12.67
C GLN A 289 0.15 -14.19 12.69
N ILE A 290 -0.55 -13.36 11.88
CA ILE A 290 -2.01 -13.46 11.84
C ILE A 290 -2.48 -14.81 11.29
N MET A 291 -1.78 -15.42 10.33
CA MET A 291 -2.11 -16.76 9.85
C MET A 291 -1.94 -17.82 10.94
N TYR A 292 -0.91 -17.71 11.78
CA TYR A 292 -0.75 -18.57 12.97
C TYR A 292 -1.84 -18.36 14.02
N ASN A 293 -2.24 -17.11 14.24
CA ASN A 293 -3.29 -16.75 15.18
C ASN A 293 -4.64 -17.33 14.77
N THR A 294 -4.95 -17.35 13.46
CA THR A 294 -6.23 -17.86 12.92
C THR A 294 -6.17 -19.33 12.46
N GLN A 295 -5.01 -19.98 12.52
CA GLN A 295 -4.85 -21.40 12.17
C GLN A 295 -5.89 -22.27 12.89
N ASN A 296 -6.52 -23.18 12.15
CA ASN A 296 -7.46 -24.14 12.71
C ASN A 296 -6.76 -25.06 13.72
N LYS A 297 -7.11 -24.93 15.00
CA LYS A 297 -6.45 -25.64 16.10
C LYS A 297 -6.77 -27.15 16.16
N THR A 298 -7.78 -27.61 15.41
CA THR A 298 -8.13 -29.02 15.33
C THR A 298 -7.44 -29.72 14.17
N THR A 299 -7.31 -29.05 13.02
CA THR A 299 -6.77 -29.68 11.80
C THR A 299 -5.35 -29.27 11.48
N GLY A 300 -4.86 -28.13 11.98
CA GLY A 300 -3.59 -27.54 11.59
C GLY A 300 -3.63 -26.70 10.31
N ALA A 301 -4.80 -26.61 9.66
CA ALA A 301 -4.95 -25.87 8.42
C ALA A 301 -4.86 -24.35 8.64
N PHE A 302 -4.00 -23.69 7.88
CA PHE A 302 -4.11 -22.25 7.61
C PHE A 302 -5.28 -21.95 6.68
N ASP A 303 -5.84 -20.75 6.84
CA ASP A 303 -6.79 -20.15 5.91
C ASP A 303 -6.06 -19.70 4.63
N GLU A 304 -6.79 -19.55 3.53
CA GLU A 304 -6.29 -19.05 2.23
C GLU A 304 -5.90 -17.57 2.29
N SER A 305 -6.59 -16.78 3.12
CA SER A 305 -6.27 -15.37 3.36
C SER A 305 -6.49 -14.98 4.81
N GLY A 306 -5.83 -13.91 5.25
CA GLY A 306 -6.01 -13.33 6.56
C GLY A 306 -7.35 -12.58 6.71
N PRO A 307 -7.73 -12.21 7.95
CA PRO A 307 -8.90 -11.38 8.20
C PRO A 307 -8.73 -9.98 7.58
N PRO A 308 -9.83 -9.25 7.32
CA PRO A 308 -11.22 -9.65 7.50
C PRO A 308 -11.76 -10.62 6.43
N LEU A 309 -10.98 -10.91 5.40
CA LEU A 309 -11.41 -11.69 4.24
C LEU A 309 -11.55 -13.19 4.57
N SER A 310 -10.56 -13.76 5.27
CA SER A 310 -10.59 -15.10 5.87
C SER A 310 -11.15 -16.22 4.98
N GLN A 311 -10.72 -16.25 3.71
CA GLN A 311 -11.06 -17.35 2.80
C GLN A 311 -10.34 -18.64 3.21
N LYS A 312 -10.87 -19.79 2.82
CA LYS A 312 -10.40 -21.12 3.25
C LYS A 312 -10.26 -22.04 2.06
N ASP A 313 -9.91 -23.30 2.29
CA ASP A 313 -9.96 -24.38 1.29
C ASP A 313 -8.93 -24.25 0.15
N SER A 314 -7.69 -23.84 0.49
CA SER A 314 -6.54 -23.83 -0.42
C SER A 314 -5.33 -24.55 0.18
N ASP A 315 -4.91 -25.64 -0.48
CA ASP A 315 -3.69 -26.37 -0.07
C ASP A 315 -2.41 -25.66 -0.48
N THR A 316 -2.42 -24.92 -1.59
CA THR A 316 -1.26 -24.16 -2.04
C THR A 316 -1.03 -22.93 -1.17
N TYR A 317 -2.07 -22.17 -0.82
CA TYR A 317 -1.92 -21.02 0.09
C TYR A 317 -1.55 -21.46 1.51
N HIS A 318 -2.03 -22.63 1.95
CA HIS A 318 -1.54 -23.26 3.17
C HIS A 318 -0.01 -23.43 3.13
N MET A 319 0.51 -24.10 2.10
CA MET A 319 1.96 -24.30 1.94
C MET A 319 2.73 -23.00 1.73
N TRP A 320 2.14 -21.98 1.08
CA TRP A 320 2.78 -20.68 0.94
C TRP A 320 2.97 -19.95 2.26
N SER A 321 2.08 -20.13 3.25
CA SER A 321 2.29 -19.63 4.62
C SER A 321 3.54 -20.23 5.25
N MET A 322 3.79 -21.51 4.99
CA MET A 322 4.94 -22.26 5.50
C MET A 322 6.23 -21.84 4.80
N ILE A 323 6.21 -21.75 3.47
CA ILE A 323 7.33 -21.24 2.68
C ILE A 323 7.66 -19.79 3.05
N GLY A 324 6.64 -18.95 3.26
CA GLY A 324 6.80 -17.58 3.73
C GLY A 324 7.50 -17.53 5.09
N THR A 325 7.08 -18.39 6.02
CA THR A 325 7.73 -18.53 7.34
C THR A 325 9.18 -18.97 7.23
N TYR A 326 9.48 -19.97 6.39
CA TYR A 326 10.88 -20.36 6.13
C TYR A 326 11.71 -19.19 5.64
N LYS A 327 11.23 -18.46 4.62
CA LYS A 327 11.97 -17.33 4.05
C LYS A 327 12.16 -16.22 5.07
N TYR A 328 11.13 -15.89 5.84
CA TYR A 328 11.22 -14.90 6.91
C TYR A 328 12.33 -15.27 7.89
N VAL A 329 12.28 -16.47 8.49
CA VAL A 329 13.29 -16.92 9.46
C VAL A 329 14.68 -17.01 8.82
N LEU A 330 14.79 -17.48 7.58
CA LEU A 330 16.05 -17.55 6.85
C LEU A 330 16.72 -16.17 6.70
N TYR A 331 15.92 -15.12 6.45
CA TYR A 331 16.44 -13.78 6.19
C TYR A 331 16.64 -12.94 7.45
N THR A 332 15.83 -13.15 8.50
CA THR A 332 15.90 -12.36 9.74
C THR A 332 16.65 -13.04 10.87
N ASN A 333 16.79 -14.38 10.82
CA ASN A 333 17.22 -15.19 11.94
C ASN A 333 16.39 -14.95 13.23
N ASP A 334 15.10 -14.60 13.09
CA ASP A 334 14.17 -14.42 14.19
C ASP A 334 13.75 -15.78 14.78
N THR A 335 14.62 -16.33 15.64
CA THR A 335 14.41 -17.62 16.29
C THR A 335 13.32 -17.59 17.35
N ASP A 336 13.01 -16.41 17.89
CA ASP A 336 11.93 -16.23 18.88
C ASP A 336 10.57 -16.42 18.20
N PHE A 337 10.35 -15.77 17.05
CA PHE A 337 9.17 -16.00 16.22
C PHE A 337 9.01 -17.47 15.84
N LEU A 338 10.11 -18.13 15.44
CA LEU A 338 10.08 -19.55 15.12
C LEU A 338 9.70 -20.39 16.34
N SER A 339 10.31 -20.14 17.49
CA SER A 339 10.06 -20.87 18.74
C SER A 339 8.60 -20.75 19.16
N ASP A 340 8.06 -19.53 19.14
CA ASP A 340 6.68 -19.24 19.55
C ASP A 340 5.65 -19.92 18.65
N ASN A 341 5.94 -20.04 17.34
CA ASN A 341 5.03 -20.61 16.36
C ASN A 341 5.36 -22.08 15.99
N TRP A 342 6.41 -22.69 16.57
CA TRP A 342 6.92 -24.00 16.12
C TRP A 342 5.90 -25.13 16.25
N ALA A 343 5.14 -25.15 17.35
CA ALA A 343 4.10 -26.16 17.55
C ALA A 343 3.02 -26.06 16.46
N SER A 344 2.60 -24.84 16.11
CA SER A 344 1.66 -24.59 15.03
C SER A 344 2.23 -24.90 13.64
N TYR A 345 3.52 -24.63 13.41
CA TYR A 345 4.21 -25.02 12.17
C TYR A 345 4.17 -26.53 11.97
N LYS A 346 4.52 -27.31 13.01
CA LYS A 346 4.45 -28.78 12.95
C LYS A 346 3.04 -29.28 12.68
N HIS A 347 2.03 -28.67 13.30
CA HIS A 347 0.65 -29.07 13.07
C HIS A 347 0.17 -28.76 11.63
N ALA A 348 0.64 -27.67 11.03
CA ALA A 348 0.45 -27.41 9.60
C ALA A 348 1.16 -28.45 8.72
N MET A 349 2.38 -28.86 9.08
CA MET A 349 3.07 -29.94 8.36
C MET A 349 2.25 -31.25 8.44
N GLU A 350 1.76 -31.62 9.62
CA GLU A 350 0.92 -32.81 9.82
C GLU A 350 -0.34 -32.75 8.93
N TYR A 351 -1.00 -31.59 8.86
CA TYR A 351 -2.16 -31.37 7.99
C TYR A 351 -1.85 -31.70 6.53
N ILE A 352 -0.79 -31.10 5.97
CA ILE A 352 -0.48 -31.25 4.54
C ILE A 352 0.11 -32.63 4.24
N TYR A 353 0.94 -33.20 5.12
CA TYR A 353 1.46 -34.58 5.00
C TYR A 353 0.34 -35.62 5.05
N GLY A 354 -0.71 -35.39 5.84
CA GLY A 354 -1.88 -36.26 5.92
C GLY A 354 -2.63 -36.41 4.59
N LYS A 355 -2.36 -35.55 3.60
CA LYS A 355 -2.95 -35.61 2.27
C LYS A 355 -2.11 -36.40 1.26
N VAL A 356 -0.96 -36.94 1.65
CA VAL A 356 -0.13 -37.79 0.77
C VAL A 356 -0.74 -39.19 0.69
N THR A 357 -0.97 -39.70 -0.53
CA THR A 357 -1.68 -40.97 -0.72
C THR A 357 -0.78 -42.11 -1.18
N TYR A 358 -0.94 -43.30 -0.59
CA TYR A 358 -0.29 -44.53 -1.04
C TYR A 358 -1.13 -45.21 -2.15
N PRO A 359 -0.52 -45.84 -3.19
CA PRO A 359 0.91 -46.07 -3.40
C PRO A 359 1.66 -44.95 -4.12
N SER A 360 0.97 -43.87 -4.51
CA SER A 360 1.59 -42.81 -5.32
C SER A 360 2.75 -42.11 -4.61
N GLY A 361 2.66 -41.96 -3.28
CA GLY A 361 3.59 -41.14 -2.51
C GLY A 361 3.48 -39.64 -2.81
N LEU A 362 2.42 -39.23 -3.53
CA LEU A 362 2.18 -37.87 -3.96
C LEU A 362 1.09 -37.21 -3.11
N LEU A 363 1.20 -35.90 -2.94
CA LEU A 363 0.17 -35.08 -2.31
C LEU A 363 -1.13 -35.15 -3.12
N ASN A 364 -2.26 -35.39 -2.47
CA ASN A 364 -3.59 -35.30 -3.06
C ASN A 364 -4.24 -33.96 -2.68
N VAL A 365 -4.15 -32.99 -3.59
CA VAL A 365 -4.73 -31.66 -3.42
C VAL A 365 -6.24 -31.76 -3.38
N THR A 366 -6.82 -31.29 -2.28
CA THR A 366 -8.28 -31.27 -2.04
C THR A 366 -8.78 -29.85 -1.76
N GLY A 367 -7.92 -28.96 -1.27
CA GLY A 367 -8.16 -27.52 -1.25
C GLY A 367 -7.79 -26.92 -2.60
N THR A 368 -8.77 -26.79 -3.49
CA THR A 368 -8.56 -26.47 -4.92
C THR A 368 -8.55 -24.99 -5.25
N ARG A 369 -8.72 -24.10 -4.27
CA ARG A 369 -8.69 -22.66 -4.50
C ARG A 369 -7.24 -22.21 -4.69
N ASP A 370 -6.97 -21.61 -5.85
CA ASP A 370 -5.66 -21.07 -6.19
C ASP A 370 -5.82 -19.99 -7.27
N TRP A 371 -5.59 -18.74 -6.90
CA TRP A 371 -5.88 -17.61 -7.77
C TRP A 371 -4.98 -17.61 -9.01
N ALA A 372 -5.58 -17.30 -10.17
CA ALA A 372 -4.91 -17.27 -11.47
C ALA A 372 -4.24 -18.58 -11.92
N ARG A 373 -4.54 -19.72 -11.26
CA ARG A 373 -4.13 -21.06 -11.69
C ARG A 373 -5.30 -21.85 -12.25
N TRP A 374 -5.00 -22.71 -13.23
CA TRP A 374 -5.99 -23.58 -13.87
C TRP A 374 -5.74 -25.02 -13.45
N GLN A 375 -6.80 -25.83 -13.34
CA GLN A 375 -6.73 -27.28 -13.09
C GLN A 375 -6.07 -27.67 -11.76
N GLN A 376 -6.58 -27.14 -10.65
CA GLN A 376 -6.20 -27.57 -9.30
C GLN A 376 -6.87 -28.88 -8.89
N GLY A 377 -6.24 -29.59 -7.94
CA GLY A 377 -6.73 -30.86 -7.39
C GLY A 377 -5.85 -32.07 -7.70
N TYR A 378 -6.10 -33.18 -7.01
CA TYR A 378 -5.40 -34.46 -7.21
C TYR A 378 -3.87 -34.31 -7.07
N ASN A 379 -3.10 -35.04 -7.86
CA ASN A 379 -1.64 -34.97 -7.86
C ASN A 379 -1.12 -33.84 -8.76
N ASN A 380 -1.54 -32.60 -8.52
CA ASN A 380 -1.10 -31.41 -9.28
C ASN A 380 0.40 -31.12 -9.08
N SER A 381 1.13 -30.87 -10.17
CA SER A 381 2.59 -30.69 -10.18
C SER A 381 3.10 -29.50 -9.36
N GLU A 382 2.40 -28.36 -9.38
CA GLU A 382 2.79 -27.15 -8.62
C GLU A 382 2.77 -27.46 -7.12
N ALA A 383 1.67 -28.04 -6.65
CA ALA A 383 1.52 -28.42 -5.26
C ALA A 383 2.56 -29.49 -4.84
N GLN A 384 2.91 -30.43 -5.73
CA GLN A 384 4.01 -31.38 -5.45
C GLN A 384 5.35 -30.66 -5.26
N MET A 385 5.66 -29.66 -6.09
CA MET A 385 6.90 -28.91 -5.97
C MET A 385 6.96 -28.14 -4.66
N MET A 386 5.89 -27.46 -4.28
CA MET A 386 5.79 -26.75 -3.00
C MET A 386 5.98 -27.70 -1.81
N TYR A 387 5.31 -28.85 -1.84
CA TYR A 387 5.44 -29.89 -0.83
C TYR A 387 6.86 -30.47 -0.76
N ALA A 388 7.52 -30.67 -1.90
CA ALA A 388 8.88 -31.22 -1.95
C ALA A 388 9.94 -30.23 -1.46
N VAL A 389 9.71 -28.92 -1.61
CA VAL A 389 10.68 -27.87 -1.29
C VAL A 389 10.50 -27.25 0.08
N ASP A 390 9.56 -27.68 0.95
CA ASP A 390 9.49 -27.16 2.33
C ASP A 390 10.77 -27.55 3.12
N PRO A 391 11.69 -26.60 3.38
CA PRO A 391 13.03 -26.94 3.86
C PRO A 391 13.09 -27.07 5.37
N LEU A 392 12.18 -26.44 6.13
CA LEU A 392 12.27 -26.35 7.59
C LEU A 392 12.10 -27.73 8.23
N TYR A 393 11.07 -28.47 7.80
CA TYR A 393 10.85 -29.80 8.34
C TYR A 393 11.99 -30.75 7.97
N ARG A 394 12.44 -30.76 6.71
CA ARG A 394 13.50 -31.68 6.27
C ARG A 394 14.88 -31.38 6.87
N ARG A 395 15.20 -30.12 7.17
CA ARG A 395 16.49 -29.74 7.77
C ARG A 395 16.54 -29.83 9.30
N LEU A 396 15.39 -29.77 9.98
CA LEU A 396 15.31 -29.82 11.46
C LEU A 396 14.87 -31.18 12.01
N SER A 397 14.38 -32.09 11.16
CA SER A 397 14.03 -33.47 11.54
C SER A 397 15.14 -34.50 11.23
N SER A 398 16.22 -34.07 10.58
CA SER A 398 17.51 -34.77 10.47
C SER A 398 18.47 -34.29 11.55
#